data_AF-A0A1Q7FKD6-F1
#
_entry.id   AF-A0A1Q7FKD6-F1
#
_cell.length_a   1.000
_cell.length_b   1.000
_cell.length_c   1.000
_cell.angle_alpha   90.00
_cell.angle_beta   90.00
_cell.angle_gamma   90.00
#
_symmetry.space_group_name_H-M   'P 1'
#
loop_
_entity.id
_entity.type
_entity.pdbx_description
1 polymer ?
#
loop_
_entity_poly.entity_id
_entity_poly.type
_entity_poly.pdbx_seq_one_letter_code
_entity_poly.pdbx_strand_id
1 'polypeptide(L)'
;MHIQFRIILAVASLTFALAIWFPNEVSADEVRQAKVTQVIQDVRILPSDASPRPAVVNDNVHQGTAVQTGVQSRSELTFKDQTITRLGEKTIFSVGQGARTIDLGSGQILLYVPKKSGGAKVKMGPVTAAISG
;
A
#
# COMPACT_ATOMS: atom_id res chain seq x y z
N MET A 1 2.19 22.90 -71.97
CA MET A 1 1.81 21.57 -72.49
C MET A 1 2.29 20.53 -71.47
N HIS A 2 1.37 19.70 -70.94
CA HIS A 2 1.55 18.53 -70.05
C HIS A 2 2.10 18.78 -68.62
N ILE A 3 1.29 18.85 -67.56
CA ILE A 3 0.47 17.83 -66.84
C ILE A 3 1.33 16.83 -66.04
N GLN A 4 1.25 16.83 -64.70
CA GLN A 4 0.65 15.76 -63.87
C GLN A 4 0.60 16.17 -62.39
N PHE A 5 -0.61 16.47 -61.95
CA PHE A 5 -1.09 16.57 -60.58
C PHE A 5 -1.40 15.15 -60.10
N ARG A 6 -0.83 14.69 -58.98
CA ARG A 6 -1.28 13.59 -58.08
C ARG A 6 -0.09 12.84 -57.46
N ILE A 7 0.29 13.19 -56.23
CA ILE A 7 0.59 12.17 -55.22
C ILE A 7 -0.13 12.60 -53.95
N ILE A 8 -1.26 11.95 -53.75
CA ILE A 8 -2.20 12.02 -52.65
C ILE A 8 -1.57 11.37 -51.41
N LEU A 9 -1.82 11.99 -50.26
CA LEU A 9 -1.90 11.42 -48.90
C LEU A 9 -1.09 10.13 -48.64
N ALA A 10 0.04 10.22 -47.92
CA ALA A 10 0.54 9.11 -47.12
C ALA A 10 1.64 9.49 -46.11
N VAL A 11 1.58 10.65 -45.44
CA VAL A 11 2.54 10.93 -44.33
C VAL A 11 1.83 11.67 -43.19
N ALA A 12 0.76 11.08 -42.66
CA ALA A 12 0.07 11.59 -41.47
C ALA A 12 -0.33 10.45 -40.51
N SER A 13 0.49 9.40 -40.43
CA SER A 13 0.17 8.20 -39.66
C SER A 13 1.41 7.52 -39.04
N LEU A 14 2.45 8.28 -38.68
CA LEU A 14 3.63 7.70 -38.00
C LEU A 14 4.00 8.35 -36.65
N THR A 15 3.17 9.23 -36.09
CA THR A 15 3.46 9.86 -34.79
C THR A 15 2.53 9.42 -33.65
N PHE A 16 1.58 8.52 -33.89
CA PHE A 16 0.57 8.13 -32.89
C PHE A 16 0.71 6.72 -32.31
N ALA A 17 1.91 6.12 -32.38
CA ALA A 17 2.14 4.74 -31.90
C ALA A 17 3.16 4.61 -30.76
N LEU A 18 3.62 5.71 -30.14
CA LEU A 18 4.69 5.66 -29.14
C LEU A 18 4.31 6.28 -27.78
N ALA A 19 3.10 6.01 -27.28
CA ALA A 19 2.69 6.43 -25.94
C ALA A 19 2.10 5.31 -25.05
N ILE A 20 2.06 4.05 -25.52
CA ILE A 20 1.41 2.93 -24.79
C ILE A 20 2.43 2.00 -24.10
N TRP A 21 3.68 2.42 -23.96
CA TRP A 21 4.75 1.60 -23.36
C TRP A 21 5.34 2.19 -22.07
N PHE A 22 4.50 2.80 -21.23
CA PHE A 22 4.87 2.98 -19.83
C PHE A 22 4.23 1.85 -19.04
N PRO A 23 4.96 0.76 -18.74
CA PRO A 23 4.46 -0.22 -17.78
C PRO A 23 4.37 0.50 -16.43
N ASN A 24 3.16 0.61 -15.89
CA ASN A 24 2.94 0.99 -14.49
C ASN A 24 3.32 -0.22 -13.61
N GLU A 25 4.61 -0.55 -13.55
CA GLU A 25 5.10 -1.54 -12.61
C GLU A 25 5.12 -0.91 -11.22
N VAL A 26 4.09 -1.15 -10.43
CA VAL A 26 4.14 -0.89 -8.99
C VAL A 26 5.14 -1.88 -8.40
N SER A 27 6.35 -1.40 -8.13
CA SER A 27 7.42 -2.21 -7.54
C SER A 27 6.95 -2.83 -6.22
N ALA A 28 7.31 -4.10 -5.99
CA ALA A 28 7.05 -4.79 -4.72
C ALA A 28 7.70 -4.10 -3.52
N ASP A 29 8.71 -3.25 -3.76
CA ASP A 29 9.37 -2.42 -2.74
C ASP A 29 8.43 -1.37 -2.14
N GLU A 30 7.43 -0.94 -2.91
CA GLU A 30 6.53 0.14 -2.52
C GLU A 30 5.39 -0.29 -1.59
N VAL A 31 5.22 -1.59 -1.38
CA VAL A 31 4.22 -2.15 -0.46
C VAL A 31 4.83 -2.50 0.90
N ARG A 32 6.08 -2.09 1.14
CA ARG A 32 6.77 -2.22 2.46
C ARG A 32 6.46 -1.07 3.42
N GLN A 33 5.58 -0.16 3.01
CA GLN A 33 5.23 1.01 3.78
C GLN A 33 3.73 1.29 3.66
N ALA A 34 3.14 1.65 4.80
CA ALA A 34 1.80 2.19 4.89
C ALA A 34 1.84 3.61 5.47
N LYS A 35 0.81 4.40 5.19
CA LYS A 35 0.55 5.67 5.83
C LYS A 35 -0.63 5.56 6.77
N VAL A 36 -0.53 6.17 7.94
CA VAL A 36 -1.69 6.35 8.83
C VAL A 36 -2.65 7.34 8.16
N THR A 37 -3.87 6.91 7.87
CA THR A 37 -4.92 7.74 7.27
C THR A 37 -5.98 8.17 8.27
N GLN A 38 -6.09 7.49 9.41
CA GLN A 38 -7.01 7.85 10.46
C GLN A 38 -6.45 7.50 11.84
N VAL A 39 -6.67 8.39 12.82
CA VAL A 39 -6.34 8.20 14.23
C VAL A 39 -7.58 8.50 15.07
N ILE A 40 -8.01 7.54 15.88
CA ILE A 40 -9.12 7.70 16.83
C ILE A 40 -8.61 7.37 18.23
N GLN A 41 -8.72 8.34 19.13
CA GLN A 41 -8.36 8.23 20.54
C GLN A 41 -6.85 8.04 20.78
N ASP A 42 -6.40 7.00 21.49
CA ASP A 42 -4.98 6.75 21.77
C ASP A 42 -4.39 5.78 20.74
N VAL A 43 -3.64 6.33 19.79
CA VAL A 43 -2.86 5.56 18.83
C VAL A 43 -1.41 6.02 18.93
N ARG A 44 -0.49 5.07 19.00
CA ARG A 44 0.95 5.34 19.13
C ARG A 44 1.75 4.68 18.03
N ILE A 45 2.78 5.37 17.58
CA ILE A 45 3.86 4.83 16.79
C ILE A 45 4.95 4.35 17.73
N LEU A 46 5.43 3.14 17.50
CA LEU A 46 6.47 2.46 18.26
C LEU A 46 7.64 2.17 17.31
N PRO A 47 8.59 3.10 17.15
CA PRO A 47 9.83 2.86 16.39
C PRO A 47 10.73 1.87 17.14
N SER A 48 11.55 1.11 16.43
CA SER A 48 12.57 0.23 17.02
C SER A 48 13.64 0.99 17.80
N ASP A 49 14.01 2.18 17.33
CA ASP A 49 15.20 2.92 17.77
C ASP A 49 14.87 4.22 18.53
N ALA A 50 13.61 4.43 18.88
CA ALA A 50 13.16 5.63 19.58
C ALA A 50 11.99 5.35 20.52
N SER A 51 11.74 6.28 21.45
CA SER A 51 10.61 6.16 22.37
C SER A 51 9.26 6.21 21.64
N PRO A 52 8.24 5.47 22.11
CA PRO A 52 6.89 5.55 21.55
C PRO A 52 6.33 6.97 21.61
N ARG A 53 5.60 7.35 20.57
CA ARG A 53 4.95 8.68 20.47
C ARG A 53 3.53 8.59 19.93
N PRO A 54 2.66 9.58 20.19
CA PRO A 54 1.34 9.65 19.55
C PRO A 54 1.45 9.60 18.03
N ALA A 55 0.55 8.87 17.39
CA ALA A 55 0.44 8.81 15.94
C ALA A 55 -0.30 10.04 15.39
N VAL A 56 0.10 10.48 14.21
CA VAL A 56 -0.58 11.53 13.44
C VAL A 56 -0.89 11.03 12.04
N VAL A 57 -1.91 11.63 11.41
CA VAL A 57 -2.25 11.32 10.03
C VAL A 57 -1.04 11.65 9.13
N ASN A 58 -0.80 10.80 8.14
CA ASN A 58 0.37 10.73 7.27
C ASN A 58 1.66 10.21 7.91
N ASP A 59 1.62 9.72 9.15
CA ASP A 59 2.76 8.97 9.70
C ASP A 59 3.09 7.77 8.81
N ASN A 60 4.39 7.58 8.59
CA ASN A 60 4.92 6.45 7.84
C ASN A 60 5.11 5.25 8.76
N VAL A 61 4.59 4.10 8.34
CA VAL A 61 4.72 2.83 9.02
C VAL A 61 5.39 1.86 8.07
N HIS A 62 6.66 1.60 8.33
CA HIS A 62 7.50 0.68 7.57
C HIS A 62 8.05 -0.40 8.50
N GLN A 63 8.82 -1.34 7.95
CA GLN A 63 9.54 -2.32 8.74
C GLN A 63 10.41 -1.62 9.82
N GLY A 64 10.35 -2.12 11.06
CA GLY A 64 11.00 -1.48 12.22
C GLY A 64 10.11 -0.48 12.96
N THR A 65 8.89 -0.22 12.46
CA THR A 65 7.91 0.64 13.11
C THR A 65 6.60 -0.12 13.33
N ALA A 66 6.06 -0.06 14.55
CA ALA A 66 4.76 -0.62 14.88
C ALA A 66 3.73 0.47 15.20
N VAL A 67 2.45 0.12 15.08
CA VAL A 67 1.31 0.93 15.53
C VAL A 67 0.60 0.20 16.64
N GLN A 68 0.34 0.91 17.74
CA GLN A 68 -0.43 0.42 18.87
C GLN A 68 -1.69 1.25 19.04
N THR A 69 -2.83 0.59 19.22
CA THR A 69 -4.09 1.23 19.61
C THR A 69 -4.43 0.95 21.08
N GLY A 70 -4.94 1.95 21.79
CA GLY A 70 -5.43 1.84 23.16
C GLY A 70 -6.85 1.28 23.26
N VAL A 71 -7.47 1.45 24.43
CA VAL A 71 -8.88 1.14 24.70
C VAL A 71 -9.77 2.07 23.88
N GLN A 72 -10.86 1.56 23.28
CA GLN A 72 -11.78 2.34 22.43
C GLN A 72 -11.09 3.09 21.28
N SER A 73 -9.86 2.73 20.95
CA SER A 73 -9.03 3.39 19.95
C SER A 73 -9.07 2.63 18.65
N ARG A 74 -8.90 3.34 17.52
CA ARG A 74 -8.87 2.74 16.19
C ARG A 74 -7.89 3.50 15.32
N SER A 75 -7.33 2.81 14.33
CA SER A 75 -6.47 3.43 13.33
C SER A 75 -6.75 2.85 11.96
N GLU A 76 -6.57 3.63 10.90
CA GLU A 76 -6.56 3.15 9.53
C GLU A 76 -5.19 3.41 8.92
N LEU A 77 -4.68 2.42 8.19
CA LEU A 77 -3.45 2.49 7.42
C LEU A 77 -3.74 2.16 5.97
N THR A 78 -3.15 2.93 5.06
CA THR A 78 -3.24 2.72 3.62
C THR A 78 -1.85 2.55 3.02
N PHE A 79 -1.65 1.43 2.32
CA PHE A 79 -0.45 1.16 1.54
C PHE A 79 -0.55 1.83 0.17
N LYS A 80 0.58 1.94 -0.54
CA LYS A 80 0.58 2.59 -1.86
C LYS A 80 -0.31 1.87 -2.88
N ASP A 81 -0.38 0.53 -2.81
CA ASP A 81 -1.24 -0.28 -3.68
C ASP A 81 -2.73 -0.24 -3.30
N GLN A 82 -3.13 0.72 -2.45
CA GLN A 82 -4.50 0.89 -1.94
C GLN A 82 -4.98 -0.27 -1.06
N THR A 83 -4.08 -1.14 -0.61
CA THR A 83 -4.37 -2.04 0.52
C THR A 83 -4.70 -1.21 1.76
N ILE A 84 -5.80 -1.54 2.42
CA ILE A 84 -6.26 -0.85 3.64
C ILE A 84 -6.21 -1.84 4.79
N THR A 85 -5.61 -1.42 5.89
CA THR A 85 -5.68 -2.13 7.17
C THR A 85 -6.33 -1.23 8.22
N ARG A 86 -7.42 -1.70 8.81
CA ARG A 86 -8.07 -1.03 9.96
C ARG A 86 -7.74 -1.78 11.24
N LEU A 87 -7.24 -1.08 12.23
CA LEU A 87 -6.91 -1.60 13.54
C LEU A 87 -8.08 -1.37 14.51
N GLY A 88 -8.47 -2.44 15.21
CA GLY A 88 -9.38 -2.34 16.37
C GLY A 88 -8.68 -1.79 17.61
N GLU A 89 -9.34 -1.87 18.76
CA GLU A 89 -8.73 -1.51 20.04
C GLU A 89 -7.71 -2.56 20.50
N LYS A 90 -6.74 -2.15 21.32
CA LYS A 90 -5.70 -3.03 21.90
C LYS A 90 -4.93 -3.85 20.84
N THR A 91 -4.74 -3.26 19.67
CA THR A 91 -4.06 -3.88 18.53
C THR A 91 -2.61 -3.43 18.46
N ILE A 92 -1.70 -4.36 18.19
CA ILE A 92 -0.30 -4.07 17.84
C ILE A 92 -0.04 -4.60 16.43
N PHE A 93 0.25 -3.70 15.50
CA PHE A 93 0.46 -3.97 14.08
C PHE A 93 1.87 -3.53 13.66
N SER A 94 2.55 -4.32 12.84
CA SER A 94 3.76 -3.90 12.13
C SER A 94 3.83 -4.46 10.72
N VAL A 95 4.60 -3.80 9.86
CA VAL A 95 4.95 -4.33 8.54
C VAL A 95 6.06 -5.38 8.73
N GLY A 96 5.80 -6.61 8.31
CA GLY A 96 6.73 -7.72 8.42
C GLY A 96 7.82 -7.71 7.35
N GLN A 97 8.81 -8.59 7.50
CA GLN A 97 9.99 -8.62 6.61
C GLN A 97 9.69 -9.13 5.18
N GLY A 98 8.62 -9.92 5.02
CA GLY A 98 8.22 -10.46 3.73
C GLY A 98 7.43 -9.44 2.90
N ALA A 99 7.49 -9.56 1.57
CA ALA A 99 6.62 -8.77 0.70
C ALA A 99 5.15 -8.97 1.12
N ARG A 100 4.44 -7.87 1.36
CA ARG A 100 3.02 -7.85 1.77
C ARG A 100 2.72 -8.74 2.99
N THR A 101 3.65 -8.79 3.94
CA THR A 101 3.46 -9.47 5.22
C THR A 101 3.13 -8.46 6.30
N ILE A 102 2.06 -8.71 7.03
CA ILE A 102 1.64 -7.97 8.22
C ILE A 102 1.92 -8.86 9.42
N ASP A 103 2.58 -8.30 10.43
CA ASP A 103 2.72 -8.95 11.73
C ASP A 103 1.71 -8.33 12.70
N LEU A 104 0.85 -9.19 13.27
CA LEU A 104 -0.17 -8.83 14.24
C LEU A 104 0.24 -9.41 15.60
N GLY A 105 0.73 -8.55 16.49
CA GLY A 105 1.15 -8.94 17.83
C GLY A 105 -0.04 -9.26 18.75
N SER A 106 -1.09 -8.45 18.66
CA SER A 106 -2.32 -8.62 19.45
C SER A 106 -3.50 -7.88 18.80
N GLY A 107 -4.71 -8.18 19.28
CA GLY A 107 -5.94 -7.45 18.93
C GLY A 107 -6.59 -7.97 17.64
N GLN A 108 -7.22 -7.07 16.92
CA GLN A 108 -7.92 -7.38 15.67
C GLN A 108 -7.63 -6.37 14.57
N ILE A 109 -7.70 -6.86 13.32
CA ILE A 109 -7.61 -6.05 12.12
C ILE A 109 -8.68 -6.43 11.10
N LEU A 110 -9.08 -5.46 10.28
CA LEU A 110 -9.67 -5.70 8.98
C LEU A 110 -8.61 -5.43 7.92
N LEU A 111 -8.42 -6.37 6.99
CA LEU A 111 -7.51 -6.23 5.86
C LEU A 111 -8.32 -6.28 4.56
N TYR A 112 -8.20 -5.23 3.76
CA TYR A 112 -8.73 -5.15 2.40
C TYR A 112 -7.57 -5.03 1.42
N VAL A 113 -7.49 -5.95 0.46
CA VAL A 113 -6.51 -5.92 -0.63
C VAL A 113 -7.28 -5.76 -1.94
N PRO A 114 -7.02 -4.71 -2.74
CA PRO A 114 -7.69 -4.56 -4.02
C PRO A 114 -7.34 -5.71 -4.97
N LYS A 115 -8.32 -6.12 -5.78
CA LYS A 115 -8.12 -7.16 -6.81
C LYS A 115 -6.93 -6.82 -7.70
N LYS A 116 -6.18 -7.86 -8.11
CA LYS A 116 -4.99 -7.75 -8.98
C LYS A 116 -3.81 -6.98 -8.37
N SER A 117 -3.85 -6.66 -7.08
CA SER A 117 -2.71 -6.05 -6.36
C SER A 117 -1.76 -7.10 -5.77
N GLY A 118 -2.00 -8.39 -6.01
CA GLY A 118 -1.31 -9.50 -5.38
C GLY A 118 -1.93 -9.87 -4.03
N GLY A 119 -1.42 -10.95 -3.43
CA GLY A 119 -1.89 -11.41 -2.12
C GLY A 119 -1.16 -10.75 -0.94
N ALA A 120 -1.74 -10.86 0.24
CA ALA A 120 -1.13 -10.45 1.51
C ALA A 120 -1.21 -11.57 2.55
N LYS A 121 -0.28 -11.54 3.50
CA LYS A 121 -0.24 -12.49 4.63
C LYS A 121 -0.33 -11.74 5.94
N VAL A 122 -1.08 -12.27 6.89
CA VAL A 122 -1.15 -11.80 8.27
C VAL A 122 -0.59 -12.90 9.16
N LYS A 123 0.49 -12.60 9.89
CA LYS A 123 1.09 -13.51 10.87
C LYS A 123 0.69 -13.09 12.28
N MET A 124 0.24 -14.04 13.09
CA MET A 124 -0.11 -13.84 14.49
C MET A 124 0.33 -15.06 15.30
N GLY A 125 1.45 -14.94 16.02
CA GLY A 125 2.07 -16.07 16.71
C GLY A 125 2.27 -17.27 15.76
N PRO A 126 1.71 -18.46 16.05
CA PRO A 126 1.83 -19.65 15.19
C PRO A 126 0.87 -19.65 13.99
N VAL A 127 -0.03 -18.67 13.87
CA VAL A 127 -1.08 -18.64 12.83
C VAL A 127 -0.68 -17.71 11.69
N THR A 128 -0.95 -18.15 10.46
CA THR A 128 -0.86 -17.29 9.26
C THR A 128 -2.17 -17.35 8.49
N ALA A 129 -2.77 -16.19 8.25
CA ALA A 129 -3.87 -16.01 7.31
C ALA A 129 -3.33 -15.43 5.99
N ALA A 130 -3.93 -15.81 4.86
CA ALA A 130 -3.55 -15.29 3.55
C ALA A 130 -4.78 -14.87 2.76
N ILE A 131 -4.65 -13.78 1.99
CA ILE A 131 -5.64 -13.27 1.05
C ILE A 131 -4.98 -13.14 -0.32
N SER A 132 -5.69 -13.49 -1.40
CA SER A 132 -5.17 -13.45 -2.78
C SER A 132 -5.64 -12.26 -3.61
N GLY A 133 -6.56 -11.44 -3.06
CA GLY A 133 -7.22 -10.32 -3.75
C GLY A 133 -8.59 -10.69 -4.31
#